data_AF-C4XLJ2-F1
#
_entry.id   AF-C4XLJ2-F1
#
_cell.length_a   1.000
_cell.length_b   1.000
_cell.length_c   1.000
_cell.angle_alpha   90.00
_cell.angle_beta   90.00
_cell.angle_gamma   90.00
#
_symmetry.space_group_name_H-M   'P 1'
#
loop_
_entity.id
_entity.type
_entity.pdbx_description
1 polymer ?
#
loop_
_entity_poly.entity_id
_entity_poly.type
_entity_poly.pdbx_seq_one_letter_code
_entity_poly.pdbx_strand_id
1 'polypeptide(L)' 'MGLEIGWYLRLSRARELEFLVSPKARPVLEDQLFTVSGWSLDVAEAEGFLRAVYRRLAPTK' A
#
# COMPACT_ATOMS: atom_id res chain seq x y z
N MET A 1 -16.91 3.53 3.22
CA MET A 1 -15.99 4.69 3.32
C MET A 1 -14.62 4.17 2.89
N GLY A 2 -14.16 4.59 1.72
CA GLY A 2 -12.97 4.03 1.07
C GLY A 2 -11.71 4.35 1.86
N LEU A 3 -10.78 3.40 1.90
CA LEU A 3 -9.47 3.57 2.52
C LEU A 3 -8.69 4.64 1.73
N GLU A 4 -8.35 5.76 2.38
CA GLU A 4 -7.63 6.92 1.79
C GLU A 4 -6.14 6.63 1.48
N ILE A 5 -5.75 5.36 1.33
CA ILE A 5 -4.37 4.88 1.13
C ILE A 5 -3.70 5.60 -0.05
N GLY A 6 -4.44 5.83 -1.13
CA GLY A 6 -3.93 6.50 -2.33
C GLY A 6 -3.41 7.92 -2.07
N TRP A 7 -3.98 8.66 -1.11
CA TRP A 7 -3.47 9.98 -0.74
C TRP A 7 -2.14 9.88 -0.01
N TYR A 8 -2.00 8.93 0.91
CA TYR A 8 -0.74 8.68 1.60
C TYR A 8 0.38 8.29 0.63
N LEU A 9 0.11 7.44 -0.36
CA LEU A 9 1.10 7.05 -1.37
C LEU A 9 1.58 8.21 -2.24
N ARG A 10 0.69 9.17 -2.56
CA ARG A 10 1.03 10.33 -3.39
C ARG A 10 1.77 11.41 -2.61
N LEU A 11 1.32 11.70 -1.39
CA LEU A 11 1.74 12.89 -0.64
C LEU A 11 2.84 12.58 0.39
N SER A 12 2.94 11.34 0.87
CA SER A 12 3.96 10.99 1.84
C SER A 12 5.35 11.00 1.21
N ARG A 13 6.33 11.57 1.91
CA ARG A 13 7.76 11.47 1.55
C ARG A 13 8.44 10.24 2.14
N ALA A 14 7.71 9.42 2.90
CA ALA A 14 8.26 8.19 3.48
C ALA A 14 8.70 7.23 2.37
N ARG A 15 9.73 6.42 2.68
CA ARG A 15 10.17 5.32 1.81
C ARG A 15 9.32 4.07 1.97
N GLU A 16 8.67 3.94 3.11
CA GLU A 16 7.82 2.81 3.46
C GLU A 16 6.57 3.32 4.17
N LEU A 17 5.44 2.70 3.88
CA LEU A 17 4.16 2.94 4.55
C LEU A 17 3.54 1.60 4.90
N GLU A 18 3.17 1.42 6.17
CA GLU A 18 2.54 0.21 6.67
C GLU A 18 1.09 0.48 7.06
N PHE A 19 0.19 -0.41 6.67
CA PHE A 19 -1.23 -0.35 6.97
C PHE A 19 -1.71 -1.70 7.49
N LEU A 20 -2.46 -1.69 8.59
CA LEU A 20 -3.21 -2.85 9.07
C LEU A 20 -4.66 -2.70 8.63
N VAL A 21 -5.13 -3.59 7.76
CA VAL A 21 -6.45 -3.48 7.12
C VAL A 21 -7.23 -4.79 7.18
N SER A 22 -8.54 -4.70 6.97
CA SER A 22 -9.38 -5.89 6.83
C SER A 22 -8.96 -6.73 5.60
N PRO A 23 -9.08 -8.07 5.63
CA PRO A 23 -8.84 -8.93 4.46
C PRO A 23 -9.61 -8.53 3.19
N LYS A 24 -10.79 -7.94 3.36
CA LYS A 24 -11.62 -7.46 2.25
C LYS A 24 -11.00 -6.27 1.49
N ALA A 25 -9.99 -5.61 2.04
CA ALA A 25 -9.32 -4.48 1.43
C ALA A 25 -8.24 -4.87 0.42
N ARG A 26 -7.92 -6.17 0.28
CA ARG A 26 -6.88 -6.64 -0.66
C ARG A 26 -7.05 -6.12 -2.10
N PRO A 27 -8.25 -6.17 -2.72
CA PRO A 27 -8.42 -5.66 -4.07
C PRO A 27 -8.12 -4.15 -4.16
N VAL A 28 -8.47 -3.39 -3.11
CA VAL A 28 -8.19 -1.95 -3.06
C VAL A 28 -6.69 -1.67 -2.95
N LEU A 29 -5.96 -2.47 -2.17
CA LEU A 29 -4.51 -2.33 -2.03
C LEU A 29 -3.80 -2.58 -3.38
N GLU A 30 -4.21 -3.62 -4.09
CA GLU A 30 -3.65 -3.98 -5.40
C GLU A 30 -4.01 -2.91 -6.45
N ASP A 31 -5.25 -2.41 -6.45
CA ASP A 31 -5.71 -1.32 -7.34
C ASP A 31 -4.90 -0.01 -7.18
N GLN A 32 -4.45 0.29 -5.96
CA GLN A 32 -3.60 1.48 -5.73
C GLN A 32 -2.26 1.40 -6.47
N LEU A 33 -1.70 0.21 -6.71
CA LEU A 33 -0.44 0.09 -7.47
C LEU A 33 -0.60 0.48 -8.93
N PHE A 34 -1.77 0.24 -9.52
CA PHE A 34 -2.07 0.68 -10.88
C PHE A 34 -2.35 2.18 -10.96
N THR A 35 -2.85 2.77 -9.87
CA THR A 35 -3.23 4.18 -9.83
C THR A 35 -2.06 5.09 -9.41
N VAL A 36 -1.12 4.59 -8.61
CA VAL A 36 0.02 5.35 -8.07
C VAL A 36 1.33 4.64 -8.34
N SER A 37 2.05 5.11 -9.35
CA SER A 37 3.36 4.57 -9.74
C SER A 37 4.45 4.81 -8.69
N GLY A 38 5.53 4.03 -8.77
CA GLY A 38 6.72 4.22 -7.93
C GLY A 38 6.67 3.51 -6.58
N TRP A 39 5.72 2.59 -6.41
CA TRP A 39 5.57 1.77 -5.20
C TRP A 39 5.55 0.28 -5.55
N SER A 40 6.08 -0.54 -4.65
CA SER A 40 5.80 -1.97 -4.56
C SER A 40 4.98 -2.24 -3.31
N LEU A 41 4.26 -3.36 -3.29
CA LEU A 41 3.41 -3.77 -2.17
C LEU A 41 3.79 -5.18 -1.73
N ASP A 42 3.94 -5.36 -0.42
CA ASP A 42 4.00 -6.66 0.24
C ASP A 42 2.77 -6.80 1.14
N VAL A 43 2.09 -7.94 1.08
CA VAL A 43 0.89 -8.20 1.89
C VAL A 43 1.05 -9.53 2.60
N ALA A 44 0.97 -9.49 3.92
CA ALA A 44 0.97 -10.67 4.77
C ALA A 44 -0.31 -10.71 5.62
N GLU A 45 -0.83 -11.91 5.87
CA GLU A 45 -1.88 -12.10 6.88
C GLU A 45 -1.26 -12.06 8.28
N ALA A 46 -1.87 -11.30 9.18
CA ALA A 46 -1.48 -11.17 10.57
C ALA A 46 -2.74 -11.10 11.44
N GLU A 47 -2.95 -12.12 12.28
CA GLU A 47 -4.04 -12.16 13.28
C GLU A 47 -5.45 -11.85 12.71
N GLY A 48 -5.76 -12.33 11.50
CA GLY A 48 -7.06 -12.10 10.85
C GLY A 48 -7.17 -10.75 10.12
N PHE A 49 -6.10 -9.98 10.07
CA PHE A 49 -5.95 -8.75 9.28
C PHE A 49 -4.91 -8.96 8.18
N LEU A 50 -4.85 -8.00 7.26
CA LEU A 50 -3.75 -7.87 6.32
C LEU A 50 -2.82 -6.77 6.79
N ARG A 51 -1.54 -7.12 6.91
CA ARG A 51 -0.44 -6.19 7.02
C ARG A 51 0.05 -5.87 5.62
N ALA A 52 -0.21 -4.66 5.17
CA ALA A 52 0.16 -4.17 3.84
C ALA A 52 1.29 -3.17 3.96
N VAL A 53 2.42 -3.45 3.31
CA VAL A 53 3.61 -2.59 3.33
C VAL A 53 3.90 -2.11 1.91
N TYR A 54 3.70 -0.81 1.69
CA TYR A 54 4.12 -0.14 0.46
C TYR A 54 5.55 0.36 0.59
N ARG A 55 6.40 0.05 -0.39
CA ARG A 55 7.79 0.52 -0.44
C ARG A 55 8.04 1.30 -1.72
N ARG A 56 8.74 2.43 -1.63
CA ARG A 56 9.13 3.19 -2.83
C ARG A 56 10.09 2.36 -3.66
N LEU A 57 9.80 2.26 -4.95
CA LEU A 57 10.74 1.70 -5.91
C LEU A 57 12.00 2.59 -5.92
N ALA A 58 13.17 1.96 -5.78
CA ALA A 58 14.41 2.68 -5.99
C ALA A 58 14.43 3.22 -7.43
N PRO A 59 14.92 4.45 -7.67
CA PRO A 59 15.06 4.95 -9.02
C PRO A 59 15.97 4.00 -9.80
N THR A 60 15.41 3.37 -10.84
CA THR A 60 16.22 2.64 -11.81
C THR A 60 17.07 3.66 -12.55
N LYS A 61 18.39 3.48 -12.48
CA LYS A 61 19.40 4.39 -13.04
C LYS A 61 19.39 4.40 -14.56
#